data_AF-A0A497K4L5-F1
#
_entry.id   AF-A0A497K4L5-F1
#
_cell.length_a   1.000
_cell.length_b   1.000
_cell.length_c   1.000
_cell.angle_alpha   90.00
_cell.angle_beta   90.00
_cell.angle_gamma   90.00
#
_symmetry.space_group_name_H-M   'P 1'
#
loop_
_entity.id
_entity.type
_entity.pdbx_description
1 polymer ?
#
loop_
_entity_poly.entity_id
_entity_poly.type
_entity_poly.pdbx_seq_one_letter_code
_entity_poly.pdbx_strand_id
1 'polypeptide(L)'
;VEDVKEGVIAAKIAAHAVDIVKLGLSSRDLEMSKARAVLDWGKQLQLAIDPEKARKIHGRVKSKSSGCSMCGDYCAIKILKEALGLKASCL
;
A
#
# COMPACT_ATOMS: atom_id res chain seq x y z
N VAL A 1 -13.93 12.90 -18.55
CA VAL A 1 -14.21 12.75 -17.11
C VAL A 1 -13.08 12.00 -16.41
N GLU A 2 -12.62 10.87 -16.96
CA GLU A 2 -11.49 10.12 -16.38
C GLU A 2 -10.21 10.95 -16.26
N ASP A 3 -9.85 11.73 -17.28
CA ASP A 3 -8.65 12.58 -17.25
C ASP A 3 -8.69 13.63 -16.12
N VAL A 4 -9.89 14.12 -15.81
CA VAL A 4 -10.11 15.05 -14.69
C VAL A 4 -9.89 14.34 -13.36
N LYS A 5 -10.42 13.11 -13.21
CA LYS A 5 -10.21 12.28 -12.02
C LYS A 5 -8.72 12.02 -11.81
N GLU A 6 -8.01 11.58 -12.85
CA GLU A 6 -6.57 11.31 -12.79
C GLU A 6 -5.77 12.56 -12.39
N GLY A 7 -6.08 13.72 -12.97
CA GLY A 7 -5.45 14.99 -12.60
C GLY A 7 -5.67 15.37 -11.14
N VAL A 8 -6.89 15.20 -10.63
CA VAL A 8 -7.20 15.46 -9.21
C VAL A 8 -6.49 14.48 -8.28
N ILE A 9 -6.43 13.19 -8.63
CA ILE A 9 -5.70 12.20 -7.82
C ILE A 9 -4.20 12.51 -7.80
N ALA A 10 -3.61 12.86 -8.94
CA ALA A 10 -2.21 13.27 -9.03
C ALA A 10 -1.92 14.51 -8.15
N ALA A 11 -2.79 15.53 -8.21
CA ALA A 11 -2.68 16.71 -7.35
C ALA A 11 -2.80 16.38 -5.86
N LYS A 12 -3.69 15.46 -5.46
CA LYS A 12 -3.81 14.99 -4.07
C LYS A 12 -2.55 14.27 -3.59
N ILE A 13 -1.92 13.47 -4.44
CA ILE A 13 -0.64 12.82 -4.11
C ILE A 13 0.44 13.87 -3.87
N ALA A 14 0.54 14.87 -4.75
CA ALA A 14 1.52 15.95 -4.62
C ALA A 14 1.30 16.77 -3.34
N ALA A 15 0.05 17.15 -3.05
CA ALA A 15 -0.30 17.87 -1.83
C ALA A 15 0.07 17.07 -0.57
N HIS A 16 -0.29 15.79 -0.51
CA HIS A 16 0.04 14.91 0.61
C HIS A 16 1.55 14.78 0.84
N ALA A 17 2.35 14.68 -0.25
CA ALA A 17 3.80 14.66 -0.13
C ALA A 17 4.37 15.94 0.50
N VAL A 18 3.80 17.11 0.17
CA VAL A 18 4.16 18.39 0.79
C VAL A 18 3.74 18.43 2.26
N ASP A 19 2.54 17.94 2.58
CA ASP A 19 2.01 17.89 3.95
C ASP A 19 2.86 17.02 4.87
N ILE A 20 3.38 15.89 4.38
CA ILE A 20 4.33 15.06 5.13
C ILE A 20 5.57 15.88 5.51
N VAL A 21 6.16 16.60 4.56
CA VAL A 21 7.43 17.32 4.77
C VAL A 21 7.23 18.59 5.60
N LYS A 22 6.14 19.32 5.36
CA LYS A 22 5.90 20.63 5.96
C LYS A 22 5.18 20.56 7.30
N LEU A 23 4.27 19.61 7.46
CA LEU A 23 3.38 19.51 8.61
C LEU A 23 3.60 18.22 9.42
N GLY A 24 4.44 17.29 8.93
CA GLY A 24 4.70 16.02 9.61
C GLY A 24 3.52 15.04 9.55
N LEU A 25 2.58 15.21 8.63
CA LEU A 25 1.36 14.40 8.53
C LEU A 25 1.59 13.03 7.88
N SER A 26 2.49 12.23 8.45
CA SER A 26 2.91 10.91 7.94
C SER A 26 2.15 9.72 8.54
N SER A 27 1.19 9.95 9.44
CA SER A 27 0.47 8.89 10.16
C SER A 27 -0.24 7.93 9.22
N ARG A 28 -0.88 8.44 8.17
CA ARG A 28 -1.56 7.64 7.14
C ARG A 28 -0.60 6.72 6.40
N ASP A 29 0.57 7.21 6.02
CA ASP A 29 1.61 6.44 5.32
C ASP A 29 2.22 5.38 6.23
N LEU A 30 2.42 5.71 7.51
CA LEU A 30 2.88 4.75 8.51
C LEU A 30 1.86 3.63 8.71
N GLU A 31 0.58 3.95 8.85
CA GLU A 31 -0.48 2.95 8.95
C GLU A 31 -0.57 2.06 7.72
N MET A 32 -0.46 2.64 6.52
CA MET A 32 -0.43 1.88 5.26
C MET A 32 0.81 0.97 5.20
N SER A 33 1.96 1.46 5.66
CA SER A 33 3.22 0.70 5.67
C SER A 33 3.15 -0.47 6.66
N LYS A 34 2.55 -0.26 7.84
CA LYS A 34 2.29 -1.34 8.81
C LYS A 34 1.35 -2.39 8.23
N ALA A 35 0.27 -1.99 7.57
CA ALA A 35 -0.63 -2.92 6.89
C ALA A 35 0.10 -3.72 5.80
N ARG A 36 0.95 -3.06 5.00
CA ARG A 36 1.78 -3.70 3.97
C ARG A 36 2.74 -4.73 4.56
N ALA A 37 3.39 -4.42 5.68
CA ALA A 37 4.39 -5.28 6.28
C ALA A 37 3.78 -6.59 6.83
N VAL A 38 2.50 -6.59 7.20
CA VAL A 38 1.76 -7.80 7.61
C VAL A 38 0.92 -8.42 6.48
N LEU A 39 1.01 -7.89 5.26
CA LEU A 39 0.24 -8.28 4.08
C LEU A 39 -1.29 -8.15 4.27
N ASP A 40 -1.72 -7.17 5.07
CA ASP A 40 -3.14 -6.80 5.20
C ASP A 40 -3.57 -5.94 4.01
N TRP A 41 -3.93 -6.62 2.92
CA TRP A 41 -4.41 -5.99 1.70
C TRP A 41 -5.71 -5.20 1.89
N GLY A 42 -6.60 -5.64 2.79
CA GLY A 42 -7.86 -4.95 3.05
C GLY A 42 -7.61 -3.55 3.58
N LYS A 43 -6.82 -3.45 4.65
CA LYS A 43 -6.45 -2.18 5.27
C LYS A 43 -5.56 -1.33 4.35
N GLN A 44 -4.56 -1.93 3.70
CA GLN A 44 -3.67 -1.19 2.80
C GLN A 44 -4.44 -0.54 1.64
N LEU A 45 -5.36 -1.27 1.01
CA LEU A 45 -6.15 -0.76 -0.11
C LEU A 45 -7.19 0.28 0.34
N GLN A 46 -7.75 0.15 1.54
CA GLN A 46 -8.65 1.16 2.12
C GLN A 46 -7.93 2.49 2.38
N LEU A 47 -6.67 2.44 2.80
CA LEU A 47 -5.87 3.64 3.10
C LEU A 47 -5.35 4.35 1.84
N ALA A 48 -5.46 3.76 0.64
CA ALA A 48 -5.00 4.35 -0.61
C ALA A 48 -5.71 5.68 -0.93
N ILE A 49 -5.06 6.57 -1.69
CA ILE A 49 -5.66 7.84 -2.13
C ILE A 49 -6.85 7.59 -3.08
N ASP A 50 -6.78 6.53 -3.89
CA ASP A 50 -7.90 6.01 -4.67
C ASP A 50 -8.09 4.51 -4.37
N PRO A 51 -8.91 4.16 -3.36
CA PRO A 51 -9.14 2.76 -2.97
C PRO A 51 -9.79 1.91 -4.06
N GLU A 52 -10.63 2.51 -4.89
CA GLU A 52 -11.33 1.82 -5.98
C GLU A 52 -10.33 1.38 -7.06
N LYS A 53 -9.50 2.32 -7.53
CA LYS A 53 -8.46 2.04 -8.51
C LYS A 53 -7.42 1.06 -7.96
N ALA A 54 -7.04 1.19 -6.69
CA ALA A 54 -6.11 0.27 -6.03
C ALA A 54 -6.67 -1.16 -5.99
N ARG A 55 -7.93 -1.35 -5.58
CA ARG A 55 -8.60 -2.66 -5.60
C ARG A 55 -8.69 -3.24 -7.01
N LYS A 56 -9.04 -2.41 -8.00
CA LYS A 56 -9.10 -2.83 -9.40
C LYS A 56 -7.75 -3.33 -9.89
N ILE A 57 -6.66 -2.60 -9.61
CA ILE A 57 -5.30 -2.99 -10.01
C ILE A 57 -4.87 -4.29 -9.33
N HIS A 58 -5.02 -4.38 -8.00
CA HIS A 58 -4.64 -5.57 -7.25
C HIS A 58 -5.44 -6.81 -7.69
N GLY A 59 -6.73 -6.65 -8.01
CA GLY A 59 -7.61 -7.72 -8.45
C GLY A 59 -7.42 -8.16 -9.90
N ARG A 60 -6.64 -7.45 -10.74
CA ARG A 60 -6.43 -7.81 -12.16
C ARG A 60 -5.79 -9.18 -12.34
N VAL A 61 -4.87 -9.54 -11.45
CA VAL A 61 -4.15 -10.81 -11.50
C VAL A 61 -4.19 -11.44 -10.11
N LYS A 62 -4.78 -12.63 -10.01
CA LYS A 62 -4.81 -13.38 -8.75
C LYS A 62 -3.40 -13.88 -8.42
N SER A 63 -2.90 -13.49 -7.25
CA SER A 63 -1.68 -14.07 -6.70
C SER A 63 -1.94 -15.49 -6.19
N LYS A 64 -0.98 -16.40 -6.40
CA LYS A 64 -0.97 -17.73 -5.76
C LYS A 64 -0.32 -17.72 -4.37
N SER A 65 0.29 -16.60 -3.99
CA SER A 65 0.98 -16.40 -2.72
C SER A 65 0.23 -15.36 -1.85
N SER A 66 0.64 -15.20 -0.59
CA SER A 66 0.15 -14.11 0.27
C SER A 66 0.61 -12.71 -0.19
N GLY A 67 1.64 -12.65 -1.04
CA GLY A 67 2.12 -11.41 -1.67
C GLY A 67 1.31 -11.04 -2.91
N CYS A 68 1.70 -9.95 -3.59
CA CYS A 68 1.05 -9.56 -4.85
C CYS A 68 1.51 -10.42 -6.04
N SER A 69 0.81 -10.29 -7.15
CA SER A 69 1.08 -11.01 -8.40
C SER A 69 2.43 -10.67 -9.05
N MET A 70 3.14 -9.62 -8.59
CA MET A 70 4.41 -9.19 -9.19
C MET A 70 5.56 -10.14 -8.85
N CYS A 71 5.73 -10.47 -7.57
CA CYS A 71 6.84 -11.32 -7.11
C CYS A 71 6.40 -12.75 -6.79
N GLY A 72 5.09 -12.98 -6.58
CA GLY A 72 4.56 -14.29 -6.19
C GLY A 72 5.25 -14.83 -4.93
N ASP A 73 5.70 -16.08 -5.00
CA ASP A 73 6.33 -16.78 -3.87
C ASP A 73 7.65 -16.14 -3.42
N TYR A 74 8.31 -15.37 -4.28
CA TYR A 74 9.56 -14.65 -3.97
C TYR A 74 9.30 -13.25 -3.39
N CYS A 75 8.17 -13.04 -2.73
CA CYS A 75 7.85 -11.76 -2.09
C CYS A 75 8.86 -11.44 -0.98
N ALA A 76 9.58 -10.32 -1.13
CA ALA A 76 10.60 -9.89 -0.17
C ALA A 76 10.06 -9.72 1.25
N ILE A 77 8.85 -9.19 1.42
CA ILE A 77 8.23 -9.00 2.74
C ILE A 77 7.95 -10.36 3.42
N LYS A 78 7.48 -11.34 2.64
CA LYS A 78 7.23 -12.70 3.13
C LYS A 78 8.55 -13.37 3.56
N ILE A 79 9.55 -13.34 2.69
CA ILE A 79 10.88 -13.93 2.96
C ILE A 79 11.50 -13.27 4.20
N LEU A 80 11.43 -11.95 4.30
CA LEU A 80 11.97 -11.22 5.44
C LEU A 80 11.26 -11.61 6.75
N LYS A 81 9.94 -11.74 6.72
CA LYS A 81 9.14 -12.16 7.88
C LYS A 81 9.49 -13.59 8.33
N GLU A 82 9.67 -14.49 7.37
CA GLU A 82 10.09 -15.88 7.63
C GLU A 82 11.51 -15.94 8.20
N ALA A 83 12.46 -15.19 7.63
CA ALA A 83 13.85 -15.17 8.06
C ALA A 83 14.04 -14.56 9.46
N LEU A 84 13.30 -13.50 9.79
CA LEU A 84 13.43 -12.78 11.06
C LEU A 84 12.51 -13.32 12.17
N GLY A 85 11.62 -14.27 11.88
CA GLY A 85 10.64 -14.78 12.85
C GLY A 85 9.71 -13.71 13.43
N LEU A 86 9.50 -12.60 12.70
CA LEU A 86 8.80 -11.42 13.21
C LEU A 86 7.32 -11.71 13.46
N LYS A 87 6.87 -11.48 14.70
CA LYS A 87 5.45 -11.34 15.01
C LYS A 87 4.96 -9.96 14.55
N ALA A 88 3.70 -9.87 14.12
CA ALA A 88 3.06 -8.66 13.60
C ALA A 88 3.14 -7.43 14.54
N SER A 89 3.45 -7.63 15.82
CA SER A 89 3.57 -6.60 16.85
C SER A 89 4.87 -5.79 16.84
N CYS A 90 5.89 -6.18 16.06
CA CYS A 90 7.19 -5.51 16.03
C CYS A 90 7.31 -4.33 15.02
N LEU A 91 6.21 -3.94 14.36
CA LEU A 91 6.18 -2.92 13.29
C LEU A 91 5.23 -1.75 13.57
#